data_AF-A0A3N5FRQ3-F1
#
_entry.id   AF-A0A3N5FRQ3-F1
#
_cell.length_a   1.000
_cell.length_b   1.000
_cell.length_c   1.000
_cell.angle_alpha   90.00
_cell.angle_beta   90.00
_cell.angle_gamma   90.00
#
_symmetry.space_group_name_H-M   'P 1'
#
loop_
_entity.id
_entity.type
_entity.pdbx_description
1 polymer ?
#
loop_
_entity_poly.entity_id
_entity_poly.type
_entity_poly.pdbx_seq_one_letter_code
_entity_poly.pdbx_strand_id
1 'polypeptide(L)' 'PVIELNRAAMRRMRAHVQLEIVPGATHLFEEPGALELVSQLALRWCTKHLKGSSQ' A
#
# COMPACT_ATOMS: atom_id res chain seq x y z
N PRO A 1 -7.60 -14.13 3.37
CA PRO A 1 -8.95 -13.74 2.88
C PRO A 1 -9.15 -12.22 2.65
N VAL A 2 -8.09 -11.41 2.68
CA VAL A 2 -8.15 -9.97 2.34
C VAL A 2 -7.41 -9.65 1.04
N ILE A 3 -6.45 -10.48 0.63
CA ILE A 3 -5.68 -10.30 -0.62
C ILE A 3 -6.62 -10.33 -1.83
N GLU A 4 -7.48 -11.34 -1.96
CA GLU A 4 -8.40 -11.44 -3.09
C GLU A 4 -9.45 -10.33 -3.11
N LEU A 5 -9.89 -9.87 -1.93
CA LEU A 5 -10.77 -8.71 -1.81
C LEU A 5 -10.07 -7.44 -2.32
N ASN A 6 -8.82 -7.22 -1.93
CA ASN A 6 -8.02 -6.09 -2.40
C ASN A 6 -7.74 -6.18 -3.91
N ARG A 7 -7.47 -7.39 -4.44
CA ARG A 7 -7.35 -7.61 -5.90
C ARG A 7 -8.66 -7.29 -6.62
N ALA A 8 -9.79 -7.71 -6.08
CA ALA A 8 -11.10 -7.41 -6.64
C ALA A 8 -11.43 -5.90 -6.59
N ALA A 9 -11.09 -5.23 -5.48
CA ALA A 9 -11.21 -3.78 -5.36
C ALA A 9 -10.32 -3.06 -6.39
N MET A 10 -9.06 -3.45 -6.50
CA MET A 10 -8.11 -2.92 -7.48
C MET A 10 -8.65 -2.99 -8.91
N ARG A 11 -9.23 -4.14 -9.31
CA ARG A 11 -9.85 -4.32 -10.64
C ARG A 11 -11.04 -3.37 -10.90
N ARG A 12 -11.66 -2.80 -9.87
CA ARG A 12 -12.83 -1.91 -9.97
C ARG A 12 -12.46 -0.42 -9.92
N MET A 13 -11.22 -0.07 -9.54
CA MET A 13 -10.78 1.31 -9.41
C MET A 13 -10.51 1.95 -10.78
N ARG A 14 -10.83 3.24 -10.91
CA ARG A 14 -10.56 4.06 -12.11
C ARG A 14 -9.42 5.07 -11.90
N ALA A 15 -8.63 4.89 -10.85
CA ALA A 15 -7.51 5.75 -10.48
C ALA A 15 -6.20 4.94 -10.49
N HIS A 16 -5.07 5.62 -10.35
CA HIS A 16 -3.80 4.93 -10.16
C HIS A 16 -3.87 4.09 -8.87
N VAL A 17 -3.56 2.80 -9.01
CA VAL A 17 -3.65 1.82 -7.92
C VAL A 17 -2.48 0.85 -8.03
N GLN A 18 -1.92 0.48 -6.89
CA GLN A 18 -0.86 -0.50 -6.74
C GLN A 18 -1.20 -1.40 -5.55
N LEU A 19 -0.95 -2.70 -5.67
CA LEU A 19 -1.16 -3.67 -4.61
C LEU A 19 0.19 -4.30 -4.26
N GLU A 20 0.61 -4.13 -3.02
CA GLU A 20 1.88 -4.64 -2.48
C GLU A 20 1.61 -5.71 -1.43
N ILE A 21 2.46 -6.74 -1.40
CA ILE A 21 2.40 -7.80 -0.38
C ILE A 21 3.57 -7.58 0.58
N VAL A 22 3.26 -7.49 1.88
CA VAL A 22 4.26 -7.43 2.95
C VAL A 22 4.60 -8.87 3.35
N PRO A 23 5.79 -9.39 3.04
CA PRO A 23 6.13 -10.78 3.30
C PRO A 23 6.20 -11.04 4.81
N GLY A 24 5.61 -12.15 5.24
CA GLY A 24 5.61 -12.56 6.65
C GLY A 24 4.61 -11.82 7.55
N ALA A 25 3.91 -10.80 7.05
CA ALA A 25 2.94 -10.05 7.84
C ALA A 25 1.58 -10.77 7.94
N THR A 26 0.97 -10.71 9.13
CA THR A 26 -0.43 -11.08 9.33
C THR A 26 -1.33 -9.84 9.27
N HIS A 27 -2.61 -9.98 9.65
CA HIS A 27 -3.65 -8.97 9.39
C HIS A 27 -3.37 -7.60 10.02
N LEU A 28 -2.66 -7.56 11.15
CA LEU A 28 -2.38 -6.35 11.91
C LEU A 28 -0.96 -5.82 11.73
N PHE A 29 -0.11 -6.52 10.96
CA PHE A 29 1.30 -6.16 10.75
C PHE A 29 2.10 -6.03 12.07
N GLU A 30 1.82 -6.90 13.05
CA GLU A 30 2.50 -6.89 14.36
C GLU A 30 3.90 -7.51 14.32
N GLU A 31 4.23 -8.21 13.23
CA GLU A 31 5.52 -8.84 13.06
C GLU A 31 6.65 -7.80 12.98
N PRO A 32 7.85 -8.10 13.52
CA PRO A 32 8.97 -7.17 13.49
C PRO A 32 9.27 -6.67 12.08
N GLY A 33 9.27 -5.36 11.87
CA GLY A 33 9.56 -4.75 10.57
C GLY A 33 8.36 -4.61 9.63
N ALA A 34 7.20 -5.22 9.94
CA ALA A 34 6.04 -5.20 9.05
C ALA A 34 5.44 -3.79 8.95
N LEU A 35 5.22 -3.12 10.07
CA LEU A 35 4.67 -1.77 10.08
C LEU A 35 5.67 -0.74 9.53
N GLU A 36 6.96 -0.93 9.74
CA GLU A 36 8.02 -0.12 9.13
C GLU A 36 7.98 -0.21 7.60
N LEU A 37 7.85 -1.43 7.06
CA LEU A 37 7.76 -1.63 5.61
C LEU A 37 6.46 -1.02 5.04
N VAL A 38 5.32 -1.19 5.71
CA VAL A 38 4.06 -0.52 5.35
C VAL A 38 4.23 1.00 5.30
N SER A 39 4.86 1.57 6.32
CA SER A 39 5.09 3.02 6.41
C SER A 39 5.97 3.54 5.28
N GLN A 40 7.04 2.80 4.93
CA GLN A 40 7.91 3.15 3.81
C GLN A 40 7.18 3.06 2.46
N LEU A 41 6.35 2.04 2.25
CA LEU A 41 5.54 1.88 1.03
C LEU A 41 4.56 3.05 0.89
N ALA A 42 3.85 3.40 1.97
CA ALA A 42 2.92 4.52 1.99
C ALA A 42 3.64 5.86 1.71
N LEU A 43 4.78 6.12 2.36
CA LEU A 43 5.57 7.33 2.12
C LEU A 43 6.00 7.44 0.65
N ARG A 44 6.51 6.35 0.06
CA ARG A 44 6.91 6.32 -1.36
C ARG A 44 5.73 6.62 -2.28
N TRP A 45 4.56 6.03 -2.03
CA TRP A 45 3.35 6.29 -2.81
C TRP A 45 2.93 7.75 -2.73
N CYS A 46 2.81 8.31 -1.52
CA CYS A 46 2.45 9.70 -1.30
C CYS A 46 3.46 10.64 -1.96
N THR A 47 4.76 10.42 -1.77
CA THR A 47 5.82 11.25 -2.36
C THR A 47 5.78 11.24 -3.89
N LYS A 48 5.41 10.11 -4.50
CA LYS A 48 5.30 9.98 -5.95
C LYS A 48 4.06 10.68 -6.52
N HIS A 49 2.94 10.63 -5.81
CA HIS A 49 1.63 11.02 -6.36
C HIS A 49 1.04 12.31 -5.78
N LEU A 50 1.45 12.73 -4.60
CA LEU A 50 0.95 13.94 -3.91
C LEU A 50 1.90 15.13 -4.08
N LYS A 51 2.71 15.17 -5.14
CA LYS A 51 3.48 16.36 -5.48
C LYS A 51 2.52 17.46 -5.94
N GLY A 52 1.97 18.20 -4.99
CA GLY A 52 1.37 19.50 -5.22
C GLY A 52 2.47 20.48 -5.65
N SER A 53 2.16 21.30 -6.63
CA SER A 53 3.03 22.27 -7.26
C SER A 53 3.76 23.14 -6.23
N SER A 54 5.02 22.81 -5.91
CA SER A 54 5.97 23.83 -5.48
C SER A 54 6.39 24.58 -6.74
N GLN A 55 5.68 25.67 -7.04
CA GLN A 55 6.30 26.81 -7.70
C GLN A 55 7.20 27.52 -6.70
#